data_AF-A7FAH3-F1
#
_entry.id   AF-A7FAH3-F1
#
_cell.length_a   1.000
_cell.length_b   1.000
_cell.length_c   1.000
_cell.angle_alpha   90.00
_cell.angle_beta   90.00
_cell.angle_gamma   90.00
#
_symmetry.space_group_name_H-M   'P 1'
#
loop_
_entity.id
_entity.type
_entity.pdbx_description
1 polymer ?
#
loop_
_entity_poly.entity_id
_entity_poly.type
_entity_poly.pdbx_seq_one_letter_code
_entity_poly.pdbx_strand_id
1 'polypeptide(L)' 'MIIVFLSIETMNINDKSVLEMLNKLIAIDRLNKIQTLQMVNLVSLSNDINDLKDNLEWESSKSFHQNT' A
#
# COMPACT_ATOMS: atom_id res chain seq x y z
N MET A 1 33.37 -3.39 0.27
CA MET A 1 31.99 -2.87 0.35
C MET A 1 31.07 -4.08 0.46
N ILE A 2 30.75 -4.49 1.68
CA ILE A 2 29.82 -5.59 1.91
C ILE A 2 28.43 -4.97 1.78
N ILE A 3 27.70 -5.34 0.72
CA ILE A 3 26.28 -5.07 0.66
C ILE A 3 25.66 -6.04 1.68
N VAL A 4 25.43 -5.53 2.90
CA VAL A 4 24.57 -6.22 3.85
C VAL A 4 23.19 -6.23 3.21
N PHE A 5 22.73 -7.40 2.75
CA PHE A 5 21.31 -7.62 2.50
C PHE A 5 20.60 -7.51 3.86
N LEU A 6 20.29 -6.29 4.28
CA LEU A 6 19.15 -6.08 5.17
C LEU A 6 17.96 -6.63 4.39
N SER A 7 17.37 -7.74 4.85
CA SER A 7 16.03 -8.09 4.40
C SER A 7 15.16 -6.92 4.78
N ILE A 8 14.82 -6.09 3.80
CA ILE A 8 13.75 -5.12 3.95
C ILE A 8 12.50 -6.00 3.99
N GLU A 9 11.95 -6.21 5.19
CA GLU A 9 10.68 -6.91 5.33
C GLU A 9 9.58 -5.98 4.80
N THR A 10 9.25 -6.14 3.52
CA THR A 10 8.07 -5.49 2.93
C THR A 10 6.85 -6.34 3.20
N MET A 11 5.68 -5.71 3.26
CA MET A 11 4.42 -6.43 3.43
C MET A 11 4.21 -7.40 2.26
N ASN A 12 3.92 -8.65 2.58
CA ASN A 12 3.63 -9.67 1.61
C ASN A 12 2.12 -9.88 1.48
N ILE A 13 1.57 -9.61 0.29
CA ILE A 13 0.13 -9.76 0.05
C ILE A 13 -0.37 -11.21 0.15
N ASN A 14 0.52 -12.18 0.02
CA ASN A 14 0.18 -13.60 0.19
C ASN A 14 0.01 -13.96 1.68
N ASP A 15 0.44 -13.11 2.61
CA ASP A 15 0.25 -13.33 4.03
C ASP A 15 -1.21 -13.08 4.41
N LYS A 16 -1.81 -14.05 5.08
CA LYS A 16 -3.21 -13.99 5.51
C LYS A 16 -3.49 -12.76 6.40
N SER A 17 -2.57 -12.42 7.29
CA SER A 17 -2.68 -11.25 8.17
C SER A 17 -2.74 -9.94 7.38
N VAL A 18 -1.89 -9.81 6.36
CA VAL A 18 -1.88 -8.66 5.46
C VAL A 18 -3.20 -8.60 4.69
N LEU A 19 -3.67 -9.71 4.12
CA LEU A 19 -4.92 -9.75 3.38
C LEU A 19 -6.14 -9.37 4.25
N GLU A 20 -6.20 -9.86 5.49
CA GLU A 20 -7.25 -9.47 6.45
C GLU A 20 -7.20 -7.98 6.79
N MET A 21 -6.00 -7.41 6.95
CA MET A 21 -5.81 -5.98 7.18
C MET A 21 -6.31 -5.15 5.99
N LEU A 22 -5.95 -5.53 4.77
CA LEU A 22 -6.38 -4.86 3.54
C LEU A 22 -7.91 -4.92 3.36
N ASN A 23 -8.52 -6.08 3.63
CA ASN A 23 -9.98 -6.21 3.58
C ASN A 23 -10.68 -5.26 4.58
N LYS A 24 -10.10 -5.07 5.78
CA LYS A 24 -10.63 -4.09 6.75
C LYS A 24 -10.49 -2.66 6.25
N LEU A 25 -9.34 -2.29 5.69
CA LEU A 25 -9.12 -0.98 5.07
C LEU A 25 -10.13 -0.69 3.96
N ILE A 26 -10.33 -1.63 3.03
CA ILE A 26 -11.31 -1.50 1.96
C ILE A 26 -12.71 -1.26 2.52
N ALA A 27 -13.10 -1.97 3.58
CA ALA A 27 -14.41 -1.82 4.20
C ALA A 27 -14.56 -0.50 4.98
N ILE A 28 -13.54 -0.08 5.72
CA ILE A 28 -13.55 1.12 6.59
C ILE A 28 -13.50 2.38 5.73
N ASP A 29 -12.51 2.49 4.84
CA ASP A 29 -12.30 3.66 3.98
C ASP A 29 -13.20 3.65 2.74
N ARG A 30 -14.02 2.61 2.58
CA ARG A 30 -14.96 2.41 1.44
C ARG A 30 -14.26 2.61 0.10
N LEU A 31 -13.06 2.05 -0.03
CA LEU A 31 -12.21 2.22 -1.21
C LEU A 31 -12.93 1.73 -2.47
N ASN A 32 -12.87 2.54 -3.53
CA ASN A 32 -13.40 2.13 -4.83
C ASN A 32 -12.45 1.13 -5.53
N LYS A 33 -12.88 0.57 -6.67
CA LYS A 33 -12.12 -0.43 -7.42
C LYS A 33 -10.70 0.04 -7.80
N ILE A 34 -10.56 1.30 -8.20
CA ILE A 34 -9.28 1.87 -8.62
C ILE A 34 -8.36 2.03 -7.41
N GLN A 35 -8.87 2.60 -6.32
CA GLN A 35 -8.12 2.78 -5.07
C GLN A 35 -7.68 1.44 -4.46
N THR A 36 -8.55 0.43 -4.52
CA THR A 36 -8.23 -0.93 -4.06
C THR A 36 -7.08 -1.54 -4.87
N LEU A 37 -7.09 -1.36 -6.19
CA LEU A 37 -6.02 -1.83 -7.06
C LEU A 37 -4.69 -1.10 -6.78
N GLN A 38 -4.74 0.22 -6.57
CA GLN A 38 -3.57 1.01 -6.17
C GLN A 38 -3.00 0.51 -4.84
N MET A 39 -3.86 0.29 -3.83
CA MET A 39 -3.46 -0.25 -2.53
C MET A 39 -2.75 -1.60 -2.68
N VAL A 40 -3.34 -2.53 -3.43
CA VAL A 40 -2.76 -3.86 -3.67
C VAL A 40 -1.37 -3.77 -4.31
N ASN A 41 -1.16 -2.84 -5.25
CA ASN A 41 0.15 -2.64 -5.88
C ASN A 41 1.19 -2.02 -4.92
N LEU A 42 0.75 -1.20 -3.97
CA LEU A 42 1.62 -0.51 -3.01
C LEU A 42 2.01 -1.39 -1.82
N VAL A 43 1.25 -2.45 -1.53
CA VAL A 43 1.54 -3.37 -0.41
C VAL A 43 2.96 -3.92 -0.50
N SER A 44 3.40 -4.41 -1.66
CA SER A 44 4.74 -4.96 -1.84
C SER A 44 5.88 -3.94 -1.70
N LEU A 45 5.55 -2.64 -1.72
CA LEU A 45 6.49 -1.52 -1.60
C LEU A 45 6.46 -0.88 -0.21
N SER A 46 5.54 -1.31 0.65
CA SER A 46 5.33 -0.74 1.97
C SER A 46 5.86 -1.67 3.05
N ASN A 47 6.56 -1.14 4.05
CA ASN A 47 7.07 -1.96 5.15
C ASN A 47 5.98 -2.23 6.19
N ASP A 48 5.09 -1.27 6.40
CA ASP A 48 3.96 -1.38 7.31
C ASP A 48 2.73 -0.59 6.81
N ILE A 49 1.66 -0.63 7.61
CA ILE A 49 0.38 0.01 7.26
C ILE A 49 0.48 1.54 7.14
N ASN A 50 1.36 2.19 7.91
CA ASN A 50 1.53 3.64 7.83
C ASN A 50 2.22 4.01 6.51
N ASP A 51 3.30 3.30 6.15
CA ASP A 51 3.95 3.43 4.83
C ASP A 51 2.93 3.24 3.69
N LEU A 52 2.08 2.20 3.78
CA LEU A 52 1.04 1.94 2.78
C LEU A 52 0.04 3.09 2.68
N LYS A 53 -0.37 3.66 3.81
CA LYS A 53 -1.33 4.76 3.86
C LYS A 53 -0.73 6.06 3.32
N ASP A 54 0.50 6.37 3.68
CA ASP A 54 1.22 7.55 3.17
C ASP A 54 1.40 7.45 1.65
N ASN A 55 1.76 6.26 1.14
CA ASN A 55 1.87 5.99 -0.29
C ASN A 55 0.53 6.17 -1.02
N LEU A 56 -0.57 5.72 -0.42
CA LEU A 56 -1.92 5.89 -0.96
C LEU A 56 -2.35 7.36 -1.00
N GLU A 57 -2.07 8.13 0.05
CA GLU A 57 -2.37 9.57 0.08
C GLU A 57 -1.56 10.33 -0.97
N TRP A 58 -0.30 9.94 -1.18
CA TRP A 58 0.56 10.52 -2.23
C TRP A 58 0.03 10.23 -3.64
N GLU A 59 -0.31 8.97 -3.95
CA GLU A 59 -0.88 8.56 -5.23
C GLU A 59 -2.24 9.25 -5.49
N SER A 60 -3.09 9.34 -4.47
CA SER A 60 -4.37 10.05 -4.56
C SER A 60 -4.16 11.55 -4.83
N SER A 61 -3.21 12.18 -4.16
CA SER A 61 -2.88 13.60 -4.36
C SER A 61 -2.36 13.91 -5.76
N LYS A 62 -1.61 12.97 -6.37
CA LYS A 62 -1.17 13.08 -7.77
C LYS A 62 -2.31 12.97 -8.78
N SER A 63 -3.29 12.11 -8.51
CA SER A 63 -4.45 11.95 -9.39
C SER A 63 -5.28 13.24 -9.50
N PHE A 64 -5.33 14.04 -8.43
CA PHE A 64 -6.00 15.34 -8.43
C PHE A 64 -5.23 16.43 -9.19
N HIS A 65 -3.89 16.36 -9.21
CA HIS A 65 -3.05 17.36 -9.86
C HIS A 65 -2.95 17.21 -11.38
N GLN A 66 -3.33 16.07 -11.95
CA GLN A 66 -3.28 15.83 -13.40
C GLN A 66 -4.53 16.35 -14.15
N ASN A 67 -5.52 16.91 -13.44
CA ASN A 67 -6.77 17.41 -14.01
C ASN A 67 -6.89 18.96 -14.04
N THR A 68 -5.79 19.69 -13.86
CA THR A 68 -5.69 21.16 -14.01
C THR A 68 -4.59 21.51 -14.99
#